data_AF-A0A953UTE6-F1
#
_entry.id   AF-A0A953UTE6-F1
#
_cell.length_a   1.000
_cell.length_b   1.000
_cell.length_c   1.000
_cell.angle_alpha   90.00
_cell.angle_beta   90.00
_cell.angle_gamma   90.00
#
_symmetry.space_group_name_H-M   'P 1'
#
loop_
_entity.id
_entity.type
_entity.pdbx_description
1 polymer ?
#
loop_
_entity_poly.entity_id
_entity_poly.type
_entity_poly.pdbx_seq_one_letter_code
_entity_poly.pdbx_strand_id
1 'polypeptide(L)'
;MGTVVGWARHRAAREKSSDWSAIPLCAKHHRTGDDSYHKLGPRKFSEVHHLHIPAVVARLRAKPFIRVESGAFVGRFGDQEYALGSTDAGLVRAIRRMSELQREIQAEVA
;
A
#
# COMPACT_ATOMS: atom_id res chain seq x y z
N MET A 1 26.27 -29.89 -43.54
CA MET A 1 25.27 -30.48 -42.60
C MET A 1 25.82 -30.31 -41.20
N GLY A 2 25.10 -29.65 -40.30
CA GLY A 2 25.57 -29.41 -38.93
C GLY A 2 24.95 -28.15 -38.31
N THR A 3 23.64 -28.18 -38.10
CA THR A 3 22.84 -27.16 -37.42
C THR A 3 23.14 -27.18 -35.93
N VAL A 4 23.52 -26.04 -35.34
CA VAL A 4 23.43 -25.81 -33.89
C VAL A 4 22.47 -24.66 -33.65
N VAL A 5 21.18 -24.98 -33.58
CA VAL A 5 20.16 -24.09 -33.01
C VAL A 5 20.23 -24.24 -31.49
N GLY A 6 21.04 -23.38 -30.87
CA GLY A 6 21.08 -23.22 -29.42
C GLY A 6 19.81 -22.54 -28.94
N TRP A 7 19.00 -23.29 -28.20
CA TRP A 7 17.86 -22.79 -27.46
C TRP A 7 18.33 -21.91 -26.30
N ALA A 8 17.91 -20.64 -26.26
CA ALA A 8 17.92 -19.86 -25.03
C ALA A 8 16.59 -19.10 -24.89
N ARG A 9 15.69 -19.70 -24.13
CA ARG A 9 14.43 -19.09 -23.69
C ARG A 9 14.77 -17.98 -22.70
N HIS A 10 14.70 -16.72 -23.12
CA HIS A 10 14.62 -15.62 -22.16
C HIS A 10 13.18 -15.55 -21.60
N ARG A 11 12.90 -16.32 -20.54
CA ARG A 11 11.72 -16.08 -19.71
C ARG A 11 12.07 -14.90 -18.80
N ALA A 12 11.65 -13.69 -19.18
CA ALA A 12 11.76 -12.53 -18.30
C ALA A 12 11.03 -12.83 -16.98
N ALA A 13 11.75 -12.76 -15.86
CA ALA A 13 11.12 -12.77 -14.55
C ALA A 13 10.22 -11.53 -14.47
N ARG A 14 8.94 -11.73 -14.18
CA ARG A 14 8.01 -10.62 -13.97
C ARG A 14 8.43 -9.91 -12.67
N GLU A 15 8.82 -8.65 -12.78
CA GLU A 15 9.12 -7.79 -11.63
C GLU A 15 7.96 -7.84 -10.63
N LYS A 16 8.27 -8.03 -9.35
CA LYS A 16 7.24 -8.01 -8.30
C LYS A 16 6.74 -6.58 -8.17
N SER A 17 5.42 -6.42 -8.16
CA SER A 17 4.82 -5.12 -7.88
C SER A 17 5.20 -4.69 -6.46
N SER A 18 5.53 -3.40 -6.27
CA SER A 18 5.80 -2.83 -4.95
C SER A 18 4.66 -3.14 -3.97
N ASP A 19 5.00 -3.43 -2.71
CA ASP A 19 4.00 -3.64 -1.64
C ASP A 19 3.08 -2.44 -1.47
N TRP A 20 3.54 -1.23 -1.86
CA TRP A 20 2.73 -0.01 -1.88
C TRP A 20 1.65 0.02 -2.96
N SER A 21 1.61 -0.97 -3.85
CA SER A 21 0.52 -1.16 -4.82
C SER A 21 -0.47 -2.25 -4.39
N ALA A 22 -0.20 -2.93 -3.27
CA ALA A 22 -1.08 -3.97 -2.76
C ALA A 22 -2.35 -3.36 -2.13
N ILE A 23 -3.51 -3.88 -2.52
CA ILE A 23 -4.77 -3.63 -1.83
C ILE A 23 -5.02 -4.82 -0.90
N PRO A 24 -5.25 -4.63 0.40
CA PRO A 24 -5.61 -5.72 1.29
C PRO A 24 -6.99 -6.27 0.89
N LEU A 25 -7.03 -7.54 0.52
CA LEU A 25 -8.25 -8.27 0.17
C LEU A 25 -8.46 -9.42 1.16
N CYS A 26 -9.71 -9.69 1.52
CA CYS A 26 -10.03 -10.89 2.31
C CYS A 26 -9.73 -12.16 1.51
N ALA A 27 -9.57 -13.31 2.18
CA ALA A 27 -9.20 -14.58 1.52
C ALA A 27 -10.12 -14.96 0.35
N LYS A 28 -11.44 -14.71 0.50
CA LYS A 28 -12.43 -14.91 -0.57
C LYS A 28 -12.11 -14.09 -1.81
N HIS A 29 -12.04 -12.76 -1.68
CA HIS A 29 -11.81 -11.89 -2.83
C HIS A 29 -10.36 -11.89 -3.30
N HIS A 30 -9.40 -12.35 -2.49
CA HIS A 30 -8.02 -12.52 -2.93
C HIS A 30 -7.86 -13.77 -3.80
N ARG A 31 -8.38 -14.93 -3.35
CA ARG A 31 -8.02 -16.22 -3.95
C ARG A 31 -9.17 -17.22 -4.13
N THR A 32 -10.06 -17.36 -3.16
CA THR A 32 -10.97 -18.54 -3.13
C THR A 32 -12.30 -18.33 -3.84
N GLY A 33 -12.79 -17.10 -3.94
CA GLY A 33 -14.02 -16.76 -4.66
C GLY A 33 -13.90 -16.94 -6.18
N ASP A 34 -15.03 -17.14 -6.85
CA ASP A 34 -15.08 -17.22 -8.32
C ASP A 34 -14.83 -15.88 -9.00
N ASP A 35 -15.15 -14.81 -8.30
CA ASP A 35 -14.87 -13.42 -8.63
C ASP A 35 -13.60 -12.90 -7.95
N SER A 36 -12.70 -13.78 -7.51
CA SER A 36 -11.47 -13.39 -6.84
C SER A 36 -10.50 -12.66 -7.76
N TYR A 37 -9.70 -11.77 -7.18
CA TYR A 37 -8.67 -11.01 -7.87
C TYR A 37 -7.66 -11.91 -8.59
N HIS A 38 -7.30 -13.05 -7.99
CA HIS A 38 -6.40 -14.01 -8.61
C HIS A 38 -6.99 -14.66 -9.87
N LYS A 39 -8.31 -14.94 -9.90
CA LYS A 39 -9.00 -15.51 -11.06
C LYS A 39 -9.31 -14.47 -12.13
N LEU A 40 -9.84 -13.30 -11.74
CA LEU A 40 -10.30 -12.27 -12.67
C LEU A 40 -9.17 -11.39 -13.22
N GLY A 41 -8.10 -11.20 -12.45
CA GLY A 41 -7.08 -10.19 -12.70
C GLY A 41 -7.56 -8.75 -12.42
N PRO A 42 -6.64 -7.77 -12.43
CA PRO A 42 -6.91 -6.43 -11.87
C PRO A 42 -8.04 -5.67 -12.56
N ARG A 43 -8.07 -5.66 -13.90
CA ARG A 43 -9.04 -4.89 -14.68
C ARG A 43 -10.47 -5.43 -14.49
N LYS A 44 -10.67 -6.73 -14.71
CA LYS A 44 -12.00 -7.35 -14.58
C LYS A 44 -12.48 -7.38 -13.13
N PHE A 45 -11.57 -7.51 -12.16
CA PHE A 45 -11.92 -7.37 -10.75
C PHE A 45 -12.44 -5.96 -10.42
N SER A 46 -11.77 -4.91 -10.91
CA SER A 46 -12.26 -3.52 -10.79
C SER A 46 -13.66 -3.33 -11.38
N GLU A 47 -13.90 -3.89 -12.57
CA GLU A 47 -15.18 -3.79 -13.26
C GLU A 47 -16.30 -4.53 -12.50
N VAL A 48 -16.07 -5.79 -12.11
CA VAL A 48 -17.05 -6.63 -11.40
C VAL A 48 -17.39 -6.09 -10.02
N HIS A 49 -16.41 -5.57 -9.28
CA HIS A 49 -16.60 -5.05 -7.93
C HIS A 49 -16.85 -3.54 -7.87
N HIS A 50 -16.93 -2.87 -9.03
CA HIS A 50 -17.06 -1.42 -9.15
C HIS A 50 -16.00 -0.64 -8.32
N LEU A 51 -14.77 -1.13 -8.33
CA LEU A 51 -13.65 -0.56 -7.58
C LEU A 51 -12.72 0.24 -8.48
N HIS A 52 -12.51 1.51 -8.16
CA HIS A 52 -11.42 2.28 -8.75
C HIS A 52 -10.11 2.00 -8.01
N ILE A 53 -9.48 0.85 -8.33
CA ILE A 53 -8.26 0.35 -7.68
C ILE A 53 -7.16 1.44 -7.52
N PRO A 54 -6.84 2.27 -8.53
CA PRO A 54 -5.86 3.34 -8.35
C PRO A 54 -6.23 4.36 -7.28
N ALA A 55 -7.51 4.71 -7.15
CA ALA A 55 -7.96 5.64 -6.10
C ALA A 55 -7.93 5.00 -4.72
N VAL A 56 -8.23 3.70 -4.62
CA VAL A 56 -8.10 2.95 -3.37
C VAL A 56 -6.64 2.93 -2.91
N VAL A 57 -5.70 2.61 -3.81
CA VAL A 57 -4.26 2.63 -3.51
C VAL A 57 -3.82 4.03 -3.08
N ALA A 58 -4.22 5.08 -3.81
CA ALA A 58 -3.88 6.46 -3.46
C ALA A 58 -4.37 6.83 -2.05
N ARG A 59 -5.62 6.47 -1.71
CA ARG A 59 -6.20 6.72 -0.39
C ARG A 59 -5.50 5.93 0.72
N LEU A 60 -5.09 4.68 0.44
CA LEU A 60 -4.33 3.86 1.39
C LEU A 60 -2.94 4.44 1.63
N ARG A 61 -2.25 4.93 0.59
CA ARG A 61 -0.94 5.59 0.71
C ARG A 61 -1.02 6.91 1.47
N ALA A 62 -2.10 7.67 1.27
CA ALA A 62 -2.35 8.92 1.98
C ALA A 62 -2.77 8.69 3.45
N LYS A 63 -3.04 7.45 3.88
CA LYS A 63 -3.47 7.20 5.25
C LYS A 63 -2.26 7.36 6.20
N PRO A 64 -2.35 8.24 7.21
CA PRO A 64 -1.29 8.34 8.20
C PRO A 64 -1.17 7.04 8.99
N PHE A 65 0.06 6.64 9.31
CA PHE A 65 0.30 5.55 10.25
C PHE A 65 1.22 6.00 11.38
N ILE A 66 1.06 5.36 12.54
CA ILE A 66 1.90 5.57 13.73
C ILE A 66 2.59 4.25 14.02
N ARG A 67 3.90 4.30 14.24
CA ARG A 67 4.72 3.18 14.72
C ARG A 67 5.49 3.60 15.96
N VAL A 68 6.13 2.63 16.60
CA VAL A 68 7.03 2.87 17.74
C VAL A 68 8.45 2.58 17.31
N GLU A 69 9.35 3.53 17.59
CA GLU A 69 10.79 3.40 17.36
C GLU A 69 11.53 3.90 18.58
N SER A 70 12.42 3.06 19.15
CA SER A 70 13.30 3.43 20.26
C SER A 70 12.59 4.17 21.42
N GLY A 71 11.37 3.75 21.77
CA GLY A 71 10.57 4.35 22.85
C GLY A 71 9.81 5.62 22.48
N ALA A 72 9.80 6.03 21.20
CA ALA A 72 9.02 7.15 20.70
C ALA A 72 7.94 6.71 19.70
N PHE A 73 6.82 7.43 19.68
CA PHE A 73 5.86 7.34 18.59
C PHE A 73 6.36 8.13 17.39
N VAL A 74 6.39 7.48 16.23
CA VAL A 74 6.75 8.08 14.94
C VAL A 74 5.56 7.95 14.00
N GLY A 75 5.11 9.08 13.48
CA GLY A 75 4.05 9.17 12.48
C GLY A 75 4.62 9.30 11.08
N ARG A 76 3.94 8.73 10.07
CA ARG A 76 4.23 9.04 8.67
C ARG A 76 2.97 9.52 7.97
N PHE A 77 3.09 10.58 7.18
CA PHE A 77 2.05 11.07 6.27
C PHE A 77 2.68 11.47 4.94
N GLY A 78 2.12 10.97 3.84
CA GLY A 78 2.81 11.02 2.56
C GLY A 78 4.17 10.33 2.64
N ASP A 79 5.21 11.03 2.19
CA ASP A 79 6.60 10.56 2.21
C ASP A 79 7.42 11.15 3.37
N GLN A 80 6.77 11.81 4.34
CA GLN A 80 7.43 12.46 5.48
C GLN A 80 7.14 11.77 6.80
N GLU A 81 8.14 11.76 7.69
CA GLU A 81 8.07 11.20 9.04
C GLU A 81 8.11 12.32 10.09
N TYR A 82 7.38 12.10 11.18
CA TYR A 82 7.18 13.08 12.25
C TYR A 82 7.32 12.41 13.61
N ALA A 83 8.11 13.02 14.49
CA ALA A 83 8.13 12.64 15.89
C ALA A 83 6.82 13.06 16.57
N LEU A 84 6.12 12.10 17.20
CA LEU A 84 4.84 12.33 17.87
C LEU A 84 4.95 12.35 19.41
N GLY A 85 6.14 12.09 19.94
CA GLY A 85 6.44 12.12 21.38
C GLY A 85 6.86 10.76 21.94
N SER A 86 7.23 10.73 23.23
CA SER A 86 7.58 9.48 23.94
C SER A 86 6.37 8.53 24.05
N THR A 87 6.64 7.24 24.06
CA THR A 87 5.66 6.20 24.40
C THR A 87 5.07 6.36 25.80
N ASP A 88 5.83 6.94 26.75
CA ASP A 88 5.37 7.24 28.11
C ASP A 88 4.23 8.27 28.14
N ALA A 89 4.16 9.14 27.12
CA ALA A 89 3.10 10.13 26.99
C ALA A 89 1.76 9.53 26.53
N GLY A 90 1.78 8.27 26.07
CA GLY A 90 0.61 7.48 25.69
C GLY A 90 0.11 7.71 24.25
N LEU A 91 -0.47 6.65 23.68
CA LEU A 91 -0.93 6.59 22.28
C LEU A 91 -1.95 7.70 21.92
N VAL A 92 -2.83 8.06 22.85
CA VAL A 92 -3.86 9.08 22.60
C VAL A 92 -3.24 10.43 22.24
N ARG A 93 -2.11 10.80 22.89
CA ARG A 93 -1.40 12.04 22.56
C ARG A 93 -0.77 11.97 21.18
N ALA A 94 -0.15 10.85 20.83
CA ALA A 94 0.41 10.64 19.50
C ALA A 94 -0.67 10.71 18.39
N ILE A 95 -1.84 10.11 18.60
CA ILE A 95 -2.97 10.18 17.65
C ILE A 95 -3.44 11.62 17.45
N ARG A 96 -3.57 12.39 18.53
CA ARG A 96 -3.96 13.81 18.45
C ARG A 96 -2.95 14.60 17.65
N ARG A 97 -1.65 14.45 17.95
CA ARG A 97 -0.58 15.14 17.22
C ARG A 97 -0.56 14.77 15.74
N MET A 98 -0.74 13.49 15.41
CA MET A 98 -0.82 13.03 14.02
C MET A 98 -2.01 13.65 13.28
N SER A 99 -3.16 13.79 13.95
CA SER A 99 -4.36 14.39 13.38
C SER A 99 -4.20 15.90 13.14
N GLU A 100 -3.46 16.59 14.01
CA GLU A 100 -3.11 18.01 13.84
C GLU A 100 -2.19 18.19 12.64
N LEU A 101 -1.09 17.43 12.56
CA LEU A 101 -0.17 17.44 11.43
C LEU A 101 -0.89 17.20 10.10
N GLN A 102 -1.80 16.22 10.07
CA GLN A 102 -2.59 15.96 8.88
C GLN A 102 -3.40 17.19 8.44
N ARG A 103 -4.06 17.89 9.37
CA ARG A 103 -4.83 19.09 9.06
C ARG A 103 -3.96 20.26 8.61
N GLU A 104 -2.81 20.45 9.27
CA GLU A 104 -1.81 21.48 8.92
C GLU A 104 -1.34 21.28 7.47
N ILE A 105 -0.88 20.07 7.13
CA ILE A 105 -0.39 19.75 5.78
C ILE A 105 -1.50 19.86 4.73
N GLN A 106 -2.71 19.41 5.04
CA GLN A 106 -3.84 19.55 4.12
C GLN A 106 -4.25 21.00 3.89
N ALA A 107 -4.08 21.88 4.88
CA ALA A 107 -4.34 23.30 4.74
C ALA A 107 -3.27 24.03 3.91
N GLU A 108 -2.01 23.59 3.97
CA GLU A 108 -0.92 24.16 3.17
C GLU A 108 -0.98 23.79 1.67
N VAL A 109 -1.61 22.67 1.34
CA VAL A 109 -1.72 22.16 -0.03
C VAL A 109 -2.97 22.69 -0.77
N ALA A 110 -3.93 23.26 -0.05
CA ALA A 110 -5.20 23.79 -0.58
C ALA A 110 -5.07 25.23 -1.08
#